data_AF-A0A923DBN7-F1
#
_entry.id   AF-A0A923DBN7-F1
#
_cell.length_a   1.000
_cell.length_b   1.000
_cell.length_c   1.000
_cell.angle_alpha   90.00
_cell.angle_beta   90.00
_cell.angle_gamma   90.00
#
_symmetry.space_group_name_H-M   'P 1'
#
loop_
_entity.id
_entity.type
_entity.pdbx_description
1 polymer ?
#
loop_
_entity_poly.entity_id
_entity_poly.type
_entity_poly.pdbx_seq_one_letter_code
_entity_poly.pdbx_strand_id
1 'polypeptide(L)' 'MNYTIKIAENENEGEILIRQIKELVGDSPFVSIYEEETGLSDDMVQELERRYQQVIKNPQDGKSWEEVNKDLHNR' A
#
# COMPACT_ATOMS: atom_id res chain seq x y z
N MET A 1 -13.40 18.36 -2.33
CA MET A 1 -13.26 17.73 -1.00
C MET A 1 -13.54 16.25 -1.20
N ASN A 2 -12.62 15.38 -0.78
CA ASN A 2 -12.75 13.94 -0.96
C ASN A 2 -12.87 13.29 0.42
N TYR A 3 -13.77 12.32 0.55
CA TYR A 3 -13.97 11.54 1.78
C TYR A 3 -13.71 10.07 1.46
N THR A 4 -13.00 9.39 2.34
CA THR A 4 -12.74 7.95 2.24
C THR A 4 -13.56 7.23 3.30
N ILE A 5 -14.30 6.20 2.90
CA ILE A 5 -15.03 5.32 3.81
C ILE A 5 -14.21 4.04 3.93
N LYS A 6 -13.77 3.71 5.15
CA LYS A 6 -13.13 2.43 5.44
C LYS A 6 -14.18 1.46 5.98
N ILE A 7 -14.25 0.29 5.38
CA ILE A 7 -15.11 -0.81 5.83
C ILE A 7 -14.22 -1.76 6.63
N ALA A 8 -14.67 -2.15 7.83
CA ALA A 8 -13.93 -3.08 8.69
C ALA A 8 -13.87 -4.50 8.08
N GLU A 9 -12.95 -5.33 8.55
CA GLU A 9 -12.70 -6.70 8.07
C GLU A 9 -13.85 -7.67 8.40
N ASN A 10 -14.99 -7.48 7.75
CA ASN A 10 -16.08 -8.43 7.65
C ASN A 10 -16.54 -8.45 6.18
N GLU A 11 -15.94 -9.35 5.40
CA GLU A 11 -16.11 -9.43 3.94
C GLU A 11 -17.60 -9.43 3.54
N ASN A 12 -18.43 -10.23 4.20
CA ASN A 12 -19.85 -10.34 3.88
C ASN A 12 -20.62 -9.05 4.14
N GLU A 13 -20.40 -8.40 5.29
CA GLU A 13 -21.09 -7.14 5.62
C GLU A 13 -20.59 -5.99 4.72
N GLY A 14 -19.31 -6.00 4.36
CA GLY A 14 -18.71 -5.03 3.45
C GLY A 14 -19.26 -5.12 2.04
N GLU A 15 -19.39 -6.33 1.49
CA GLU A 15 -20.00 -6.54 0.17
C GLU A 15 -21.46 -6.08 0.12
N ILE A 16 -22.24 -6.38 1.17
CA ILE A 16 -23.64 -5.94 1.27
C ILE A 16 -23.72 -4.41 1.27
N LEU A 17 -22.88 -3.74 2.05
CA LEU A 17 -22.84 -2.28 2.13
C LEU A 17 -22.43 -1.67 0.78
N ILE A 18 -21.40 -2.21 0.12
CA ILE A 18 -20.97 -1.74 -1.21
C ILE A 18 -22.10 -1.87 -2.22
N ARG A 19 -22.84 -2.99 -2.20
CA ARG A 19 -23.99 -3.19 -3.10
C ARG A 19 -25.08 -2.15 -2.84
N GLN A 20 -25.42 -1.90 -1.57
CA GLN A 20 -26.40 -0.89 -1.20
C GLN A 20 -25.99 0.52 -1.65
N ILE A 21 -24.70 0.88 -1.51
CA ILE A 21 -24.20 2.16 -1.99
C ILE A 21 -24.32 2.24 -3.51
N LYS A 22 -23.91 1.18 -4.25
CA LYS A 22 -24.03 1.12 -5.72
C LYS A 22 -25.48 1.29 -6.18
N GLU A 23 -26.44 0.63 -5.54
CA GLU A 23 -27.87 0.76 -5.84
C GLU A 23 -28.38 2.19 -5.61
N LEU A 24 -27.88 2.87 -4.58
CA LEU A 24 -28.33 4.21 -4.20
C LEU A 24 -27.73 5.32 -5.09
N VAL A 25 -26.47 5.17 -5.52
CA VAL A 25 -25.75 6.17 -6.32
C VAL A 25 -25.86 5.94 -7.83
N GLY A 26 -26.17 4.71 -8.26
CA GLY A 26 -26.23 4.31 -9.66
C GLY A 26 -24.93 4.63 -10.42
N ASP A 27 -25.07 5.09 -11.66
CA ASP A 27 -23.95 5.49 -12.52
C ASP A 27 -23.51 6.95 -12.31
N SER A 28 -23.75 7.50 -11.11
CA SER A 28 -23.42 8.90 -10.82
C SER A 28 -21.90 9.13 -10.87
N PRO A 29 -21.41 10.09 -11.68
CA PRO A 29 -19.99 10.41 -11.74
C PRO A 29 -19.47 11.10 -10.45
N PHE A 30 -20.36 11.43 -9.51
CA PHE A 30 -20.02 12.03 -8.23
C PHE A 30 -19.43 11.01 -7.23
N VAL A 31 -19.72 9.72 -7.40
CA VAL A 31 -19.26 8.66 -6.50
C VAL A 31 -18.44 7.65 -7.28
N SER A 32 -17.22 7.40 -6.81
CA SER A 32 -16.35 6.35 -7.33
C SER A 32 -16.07 5.36 -6.22
N ILE A 33 -16.34 4.09 -6.47
CA ILE A 33 -16.07 2.99 -5.54
C ILE A 33 -14.96 2.16 -6.16
N TYR A 34 -13.82 2.12 -5.48
CA TYR A 34 -12.67 1.30 -5.85
C TYR A 34 -12.30 0.42 -4.65
N GLU A 35 -11.86 -0.79 -4.95
CA GLU A 35 -11.27 -1.67 -3.96
C GLU A 35 -9.82 -1.23 -3.76
N GLU A 36 -9.44 -0.92 -2.52
CA GLU A 36 -8.02 -0.79 -2.19
C GLU A 36 -7.44 -2.19 -2.16
N GLU A 37 -6.57 -2.52 -3.11
CA GLU A 37 -5.69 -3.68 -2.99
C GLU A 37 -4.87 -3.49 -1.70
N THR A 38 -5.23 -4.23 -0.66
CA THR A 38 -4.50 -4.22 0.60
C THR A 38 -3.37 -5.24 0.49
N GLY A 39 -2.13 -4.76 0.51
CA GLY A 39 -0.94 -5.60 0.47
C GLY A 39 0.09 -5.14 -0.54
N LEU A 40 1.22 -5.84 -0.55
CA LEU A 40 2.23 -5.71 -1.59
C LEU A 40 1.87 -6.69 -2.71
N SER A 41 1.97 -6.26 -3.97
CA SER A 41 1.88 -7.19 -5.08
C SER A 41 3.01 -8.22 -5.01
N ASP A 42 2.82 -9.39 -5.62
CA ASP A 42 3.83 -10.46 -5.63
C ASP A 42 5.18 -9.96 -6.18
N ASP A 43 5.16 -9.10 -7.19
CA ASP A 43 6.35 -8.45 -7.75
C ASP A 43 7.07 -7.57 -6.72
N MET A 44 6.31 -6.82 -5.91
CA MET A 44 6.88 -5.99 -4.84
C MET A 44 7.47 -6.85 -3.72
N VAL A 45 6.82 -7.95 -3.37
CA VAL A 45 7.34 -8.92 -2.38
C VAL A 45 8.64 -9.56 -2.89
N GLN A 46 8.68 -9.99 -4.16
CA GLN A 46 9.88 -10.57 -4.76
C GLN A 46 11.05 -9.58 -4.82
N GLU A 47 10.79 -8.32 -5.18
CA GLU A 47 11.85 -7.31 -5.20
C GLU A 47 12.37 -6.99 -3.79
N LEU A 48 11.50 -6.96 -2.78
CA LEU A 48 11.93 -6.80 -1.39
C LEU A 48 12.81 -7.96 -0.93
N GLU A 49 12.41 -9.20 -1.22
CA GLU A 49 13.20 -10.39 -0.91
C GLU A 49 14.56 -10.34 -1.62
N ARG A 50 14.59 -9.96 -2.90
CA ARG A 50 15.84 -9.81 -3.67
C ARG A 50 16.80 -8.81 -3.01
N ARG A 51 16.29 -7.64 -2.60
CA ARG A 51 17.08 -6.60 -1.93
C ARG A 51 17.57 -7.06 -0.57
N TYR A 52 16.71 -7.70 0.20
CA TYR A 52 17.06 -8.26 1.50
C TYR A 52 18.20 -9.28 1.37
N GLN A 53 18.08 -10.23 0.45
CA GLN A 53 19.12 -11.22 0.16
C GLN A 53 20.42 -10.58 -0.34
N GLN A 54 20.34 -9.52 -1.14
CA GLN A 54 21.52 -8.78 -1.60
C GLN A 54 22.28 -8.15 -0.42
N VAL A 55 21.57 -7.53 0.52
CA VAL A 55 22.16 -6.92 1.72
C VAL A 55 22.75 -7.98 2.64
N ILE A 56 22.07 -9.11 2.85
CA ILE A 56 22.60 -10.22 3.66
C ILE A 56 23.86 -10.83 3.07
N LYS A 57 23.88 -11.04 1.74
CA LYS A 57 25.01 -11.68 1.06
C LYS A 57 26.19 -10.75 0.87
N ASN A 58 25.94 -9.44 0.79
CA ASN A 58 26.96 -8.42 0.60
C ASN A 58 26.83 -7.32 1.66
N PRO A 59 27.04 -7.64 2.95
CA PRO A 59 26.87 -6.68 4.03
C PRO A 59 27.87 -5.52 3.97
N GLN A 60 28.95 -5.68 3.20
CA GLN A 60 29.99 -4.66 2.96
C GLN A 60 29.59 -3.65 1.86
N ASP A 61 28.58 -3.97 1.03
CA ASP A 61 28.14 -3.10 -0.07
C ASP A 61 27.18 -1.99 0.40
N GLY A 62 26.62 -2.14 1.61
CA GLY A 62 25.75 -1.14 2.23
C GLY A 62 26.54 -0.16 3.07
N LYS A 63 26.28 1.14 2.88
CA LYS A 63 26.67 2.17 3.86
C LYS A 63 25.89 1.97 5.16
N SER A 64 26.50 2.27 6.30
CA SER A 64 25.77 2.24 7.56
C SER A 64 24.71 3.35 7.61
N TRP A 65 23.67 3.18 8.42
CA TRP A 65 22.67 4.23 8.63
C TRP A 65 23.31 5.51 9.18
N GLU A 66 24.36 5.42 10.01
CA GLU A 66 25.09 6.61 10.48
C GLU A 66 25.76 7.37 9.33
N GLU A 67 26.35 6.66 8.36
CA GLU A 67 26.97 7.27 7.19
C GLU A 67 25.93 7.96 6.30
N VAL A 68 24.80 7.31 6.06
CA VAL A 68 23.69 7.88 5.26
C VAL A 68 23.10 9.12 5.95
N ASN A 69 22.89 9.07 7.27
CA ASN A 69 22.32 10.17 8.03
C ASN A 69 23.24 11.40 8.05
N LYS A 70 24.55 11.18 8.11
CA LYS A 70 25.56 12.25 8.03
C LYS A 70 25.57 12.92 6.65
N ASP A 71 25.42 12.15 5.56
CA ASP A 71 25.35 12.71 4.20
C ASP A 71 24.07 13.56 3.99
N LEU A 72 22.96 13.22 4.64
CA LEU A 72 21.70 13.98 4.55
C LEU A 72 21.72 15.31 5.30
N HIS A 73 22.42 15.40 6.43
CA HIS A 73 22.49 16.62 7.25
C HIS A 73 23.62 17.59 6.82
N ASN A 74 24.54 17.15 5.97
CA ASN A 74 25.60 17.98 5.41
C ASN A 74 25.28 18.48 3.99
N ARG A 75 24.04 18.31 3.52
CA ARG A 75 23.48 18.91 2.29
C ARG A 75 22.61 20.11 2.64
#